data_AF-A0A967GYQ8-F1
#
_entry.id   AF-A0A967GYQ8-F1
#
_cell.length_a   1.000
_cell.length_b   1.000
_cell.length_c   1.000
_cell.angle_alpha   90.00
_cell.angle_beta   90.00
_cell.angle_gamma   90.00
#
_symmetry.space_group_name_H-M   'P 1'
#
loop_
_entity.id
_entity.type
_entity.pdbx_description
1 polymer ?
#
loop_
_entity_poly.entity_id
_entity_poly.type
_entity_poly.pdbx_seq_one_letter_code
_entity_poly.pdbx_strand_id
1 'polypeptide(L)' 'MSNHSPDTWVGPMQAALKEAADAPALGDVPIGAVIVDAGGSIVARAHNRREADGDATAHA' A
#
# COMPACT_ATOMS: atom_id res chain seq x y z
N MET A 1 -12.27 -7.87 20.89
CA MET A 1 -11.46 -6.84 20.20
C MET A 1 -10.02 -7.28 20.34
N SER A 2 -9.43 -7.85 19.28
CA SER A 2 -8.08 -8.41 19.35
C SER A 2 -7.07 -7.30 19.57
N ASN A 3 -6.30 -7.39 20.65
CA ASN A 3 -5.28 -6.43 21.00
C ASN A 3 -4.00 -6.75 20.20
N HIS A 4 -3.85 -6.13 19.04
CA HIS A 4 -2.63 -6.30 18.23
C HIS A 4 -1.43 -5.69 18.94
N SER A 5 -0.28 -6.37 18.86
CA SER A 5 0.99 -5.81 19.33
C SER A 5 1.30 -4.53 18.54
N PRO A 6 1.92 -3.49 19.12
CA PRO A 6 2.33 -2.32 18.36
C PRO A 6 3.18 -2.67 17.12
N ASP A 7 3.91 -3.78 17.16
CA ASP A 7 4.76 -4.24 16.06
C ASP A 7 4.01 -4.96 14.92
N THR A 8 2.73 -5.32 15.12
CA THR A 8 1.92 -6.06 14.14
C THR A 8 1.87 -5.35 12.78
N TRP A 9 1.98 -4.01 12.77
CA TRP A 9 1.83 -3.20 11.57
C TRP A 9 3.15 -2.79 10.91
N VAL A 10 4.30 -3.07 11.53
CA VAL A 10 5.61 -2.64 11.00
C VAL A 10 5.90 -3.32 9.66
N GLY A 11 5.74 -4.64 9.56
CA GLY A 11 5.95 -5.38 8.32
C GLY A 11 5.01 -4.95 7.19
N PRO A 12 3.68 -4.92 7.42
CA PRO A 12 2.72 -4.39 6.45
C PRO A 12 3.01 -2.95 6.02
N MET A 13 3.36 -2.06 6.95
CA MET A 13 3.68 -0.67 6.62
C MET A 13 4.96 -0.57 5.78
N GLN A 14 6.00 -1.35 6.08
CA GLN A 14 7.19 -1.43 5.25
C GLN A 14 6.88 -1.90 3.82
N ALA A 15 5.96 -2.86 3.67
CA ALA A 15 5.51 -3.30 2.35
C ALA A 15 4.75 -2.19 1.60
N ALA A 16 3.89 -1.43 2.28
CA ALA A 16 3.20 -0.28 1.68
C ALA A 16 4.18 0.81 1.22
N LEU A 17 5.19 1.13 2.04
CA LEU A 17 6.24 2.07 1.68
C LEU A 17 7.08 1.59 0.49
N LYS A 18 7.27 0.28 0.36
CA LYS A 18 7.95 -0.30 -0.80
C LYS A 18 7.14 -0.09 -2.08
N GLU A 19 5.83 -0.28 -2.06
CA GLU A 19 4.98 0.01 -3.22
C GLU A 19 4.95 1.50 -3.56
N ALA A 20 4.88 2.37 -2.55
CA ALA A 20 4.89 3.82 -2.73
C ALA A 20 6.13 4.32 -3.48
N ALA A 21 7.26 3.62 -3.36
CA ALA A 21 8.51 3.97 -4.03
C ALA A 21 8.46 3.80 -5.56
N ASP A 22 7.53 2.99 -6.08
CA ASP A 22 7.42 2.71 -7.51
C ASP A 22 6.55 3.76 -8.25
N ALA A 23 5.60 4.41 -7.55
CA ALA A 23 4.68 5.40 -8.16
C ALA A 23 5.38 6.59 -8.86
N PRO A 24 6.45 7.21 -8.31
CA PRO A 24 7.12 8.33 -8.96
C PRO A 24 7.73 7.98 -10.33
N ALA A 25 8.08 6.71 -10.56
CA ALA A 25 8.59 6.27 -11.87
C ALA A 25 7.52 6.37 -12.98
N LEU A 26 6.25 6.41 -12.59
CA LEU A 26 5.09 6.59 -13.47
C LEU A 26 4.57 8.03 -13.50
N GLY A 27 5.24 8.96 -12.79
CA GLY A 27 4.78 10.35 -12.64
C GLY A 27 3.73 10.54 -11.56
N ASP A 28 3.41 9.49 -10.80
CA ASP A 28 2.38 9.50 -9.76
C ASP A 28 2.92 9.92 -8.39
N VAL A 29 2.01 10.37 -7.52
CA VAL A 29 2.32 10.73 -6.11
C VAL A 29 2.71 9.45 -5.35
N PRO A 30 3.80 9.47 -4.53
CA PRO A 30 4.30 8.28 -3.83
C PRO A 30 3.40 7.86 -2.66
N ILE A 31 2.34 7.13 -2.99
CA ILE A 31 1.39 6.53 -2.04
C ILE A 31 1.31 5.04 -2.35
N GLY A 32 1.43 4.21 -1.31
CA GLY A 32 1.28 2.76 -1.39
C GLY A 32 0.38 2.24 -0.28
N ALA A 33 -0.31 1.14 -0.56
CA ALA A 33 -1.26 0.52 0.33
C ALA A 33 -1.15 -1.01 0.28
N VAL A 34 -1.52 -1.63 1.41
CA VAL A 34 -1.62 -3.08 1.52
C VAL A 34 -2.93 -3.46 2.20
N ILE A 35 -3.53 -4.57 1.78
CA ILE A 35 -4.66 -5.19 2.47
C ILE A 35 -4.14 -6.39 3.25
N VAL A 36 -4.46 -6.43 4.54
CA VAL A 36 -4.05 -7.50 5.46
C VAL A 36 -5.29 -8.25 5.92
N ASP A 37 -5.26 -9.58 5.89
CA ASP A 37 -6.34 -10.42 6.39
C ASP A 37 -6.33 -10.55 7.92
N ALA A 38 -7.33 -11.24 8.48
CA ALA A 38 -7.44 -11.47 9.92
C ALA A 38 -6.29 -12.33 10.50
N GLY A 39 -5.56 -13.07 9.66
CA GLY A 39 -4.38 -13.85 10.04
C GLY A 39 -3.09 -13.05 10.00
N GLY A 40 -3.12 -11.78 9.57
CA GLY A 40 -1.95 -10.92 9.44
C GLY A 40 -1.21 -11.08 8.11
N SER A 41 -1.77 -11.81 7.13
CA SER A 41 -1.16 -11.99 5.81
C SER A 41 -1.56 -10.86 4.87
N ILE A 42 -0.60 -10.35 4.09
CA ILE A 42 -0.87 -9.36 3.04
C ILE A 42 -1.50 -10.08 1.84
N VAL A 43 -2.73 -9.71 1.50
CA VAL A 43 -3.48 -10.29 0.37
C VAL A 43 -3.49 -9.40 -0.87
N ALA A 44 -3.18 -8.10 -0.73
CA ALA A 44 -3.05 -7.18 -1.85
C ALA A 44 -2.02 -6.09 -1.57
N ARG A 45 -1.43 -5.55 -2.63
CA ARG A 45 -0.46 -4.45 -2.65
C ARG A 45 -0.76 -3.55 -3.84
N ALA A 46 -0.70 -2.25 -3.66
CA ALA A 46 -0.91 -1.29 -4.73
C ALA A 46 -0.19 0.03 -4.42
N HIS A 47 0.07 0.81 -5.48
CA HIS A 47 0.52 2.19 -5.40
C HIS A 47 -0.37 3.07 -6.27
N ASN A 48 -0.33 4.39 -6.06
CA ASN A 48 -1.11 5.35 -6.84
C ASN A 48 -0.71 5.28 -8.33
N ARG A 49 -1.70 5.10 -9.21
CA ARG A 49 -1.51 4.96 -10.67
C ARG A 49 -2.37 5.94 -11.47
N ARG A 50 -2.78 7.04 -10.84
CA ARG A 50 -3.71 8.02 -11.42
C ARG A 50 -3.18 8.56 -12.75
N GLU A 51 -1.93 9.00 -12.76
CA GLU A 51 -1.29 9.57 -13.95
C GLU A 51 -0.93 8.47 -14.95
N ALA A 52 -0.48 7.30 -14.46
CA ALA A 52 -0.17 6.15 -15.30
C ALA A 52 -1.38 5.65 -16.11
N ASP A 53 -2.56 5.58 -15.47
CA ASP A 53 -3.79 5.05 -16.06
C ASP A 53 -4.67 6.16 -16.67
N GLY A 54 -4.35 7.44 -16.42
CA GLY A 54 -5.22 8.57 -16.77
C GLY A 54 -6.57 8.54 -16.06
N ASP A 55 -6.65 7.84 -14.93
CA ASP A 55 -7.87 7.58 -14.18
C ASP A 55 -7.81 8.24 -12.81
N ALA A 56 -8.71 9.19 -12.57
CA ALA A 56 -8.82 9.92 -11.32
C ALA A 56 -9.08 9.03 -10.09
N THR A 57 -9.53 7.79 -10.28
CA THR A 57 -9.89 6.84 -9.23
C THR A 57 -8.82 5.79 -8.95
N ALA A 58 -7.75 5.72 -9.74
CA ALA A 58 -6.66 4.75 -9.61
C ALA A 58 -5.69 5.08 -8.45
N HIS A 59 -6.24 5.21 -7.25
CA HIS A 59 -5.50 5.35 -6.01
C HIS A 59 -5.00 3.98 -5.49
N ALA A 60 -4.06 4.03 -4.55
CA ALA A 60 -3.52 2.86 -3.86
C ALA A 60 -4.59 2.14 -3.01
#